data_AF-A0A6G2G1E2-F1
#
_entry.id   AF-A0A6G2G1E2-F1
#
_cell.length_a   1.000
_cell.length_b   1.000
_cell.length_c   1.000
_cell.angle_alpha   90.00
_cell.angle_beta   90.00
_cell.angle_gamma   90.00
#
_symmetry.space_group_name_H-M   'P 1'
#
loop_
_entity.id
_entity.type
_entity.pdbx_description
1 polymer ?
#
loop_
_entity_poly.entity_id
_entity_poly.type
_entity_poly.pdbx_seq_one_letter_code
_entity_poly.pdbx_strand_id
1 'polypeptide(L)'
;MDLVEASDRHLHHTDDGTFVVRNDAGTVVMSQDESRILTADELATETLTGARGHAATTLDGRPTEVGYAALDARPWTVTSRVPAATAYALRGDILAGLGSILAAVLVGAGLIAVTLGRDTTRSVRTLAERARRLTAGELDDPVRTDREDEFGHLFSAFEAMRQSLRARIREAETAREAAEDARREALEAKAESEAFSRHLERTAAAYGDVMASCASGDLASRLDPDDRSEAMRTVAVSFNAMMDDVQERNEQLATISHVLSHDLRNPLNVATGRANLLAEDVDSPHVGPLCDALDRIDTIIDDAVVLALHSNVEETIPVDLRARATSAWALVETEAATLTVTETTTFDATATS
;
A
#
# COMPACT_ATOMS: atom_id res chain seq x y z
N MET A 1 -112.81 21.20 -45.98
CA MET A 1 -112.02 21.24 -44.75
C MET A 1 -111.14 22.46 -44.85
N ASP A 2 -111.28 23.39 -43.92
CA ASP A 2 -110.45 24.60 -43.92
C ASP A 2 -109.00 24.19 -43.65
N LEU A 3 -108.10 24.49 -44.58
CA LEU A 3 -106.69 24.12 -44.48
C LEU A 3 -106.00 24.90 -43.36
N VAL A 4 -106.53 26.08 -43.02
CA VAL A 4 -106.06 26.91 -41.91
C VAL A 4 -106.35 26.22 -40.58
N GLU A 5 -107.61 25.81 -40.36
CA GLU A 5 -108.05 25.09 -39.16
C GLU A 5 -107.41 23.68 -39.02
N ALA A 6 -107.01 23.08 -40.15
CA ALA A 6 -106.26 21.83 -40.14
C ALA A 6 -104.79 22.05 -39.75
N SER A 7 -104.19 23.16 -40.20
CA SER A 7 -102.81 23.56 -39.90
C SER A 7 -102.60 23.81 -38.41
N ASP A 8 -103.44 24.65 -37.81
CA ASP A 8 -103.36 25.03 -36.40
C ASP A 8 -103.52 23.83 -35.45
N ARG A 9 -104.38 22.87 -35.83
CA ARG A 9 -104.64 21.65 -35.05
C ARG A 9 -103.51 20.62 -35.10
N HIS A 10 -102.68 20.62 -36.14
CA HIS A 10 -101.71 19.54 -36.38
C HIS A 10 -100.24 20.01 -36.43
N LEU A 11 -99.97 21.32 -36.55
CA LEU A 11 -98.63 21.89 -36.45
C LEU A 11 -98.50 22.67 -35.14
N HIS A 12 -97.81 22.08 -34.17
CA HIS A 12 -97.43 22.81 -32.96
C HIS A 12 -96.27 23.75 -33.24
N HIS A 13 -96.38 25.00 -32.75
CA HIS A 13 -95.24 25.91 -32.72
C HIS A 13 -94.13 25.31 -31.86
N THR A 14 -92.94 25.23 -32.43
CA THR A 14 -91.70 24.94 -31.70
C THR A 14 -90.92 26.23 -31.59
N ASP A 15 -90.30 26.48 -30.43
CA ASP A 15 -89.62 27.74 -30.14
C ASP A 15 -88.49 28.06 -31.14
N ASP A 16 -87.89 27.04 -31.76
CA ASP A 16 -86.68 27.17 -32.58
C ASP A 16 -86.85 26.77 -34.05
N GLY A 17 -88.04 26.31 -34.47
CA GLY A 17 -88.22 25.76 -35.81
C GLY A 17 -89.64 25.92 -36.36
N THR A 18 -89.74 26.01 -37.68
CA THR A 18 -91.01 26.13 -38.40
C THR A 18 -91.25 24.88 -39.25
N PHE A 19 -92.47 24.36 -39.20
CA PHE A 19 -92.89 23.23 -40.01
C PHE A 19 -93.78 23.69 -41.17
N VAL A 20 -93.50 23.18 -42.36
CA VAL A 20 -94.26 23.47 -43.59
C VAL A 20 -94.47 22.18 -44.36
N VAL A 21 -95.72 21.89 -44.72
CA VAL A 21 -96.12 20.77 -45.58
C VAL A 21 -96.44 21.31 -46.96
N ARG A 22 -95.82 20.74 -47.99
CA ARG A 22 -96.03 21.11 -49.39
C ARG A 22 -96.47 19.93 -50.23
N ASN A 23 -97.16 20.18 -51.33
CA ASN A 23 -97.44 19.16 -52.34
C ASN A 23 -96.27 18.97 -53.33
N ASP A 24 -96.43 18.02 -54.24
CA ASP A 24 -95.54 17.70 -55.36
C ASP A 24 -95.34 18.84 -56.35
N ALA A 25 -96.38 19.67 -56.57
CA ALA A 25 -96.30 20.90 -57.36
C ALA A 25 -95.53 22.04 -56.67
N GLY A 26 -95.10 21.84 -55.42
CA GLY A 26 -94.32 22.80 -54.67
C GLY A 26 -95.12 23.88 -53.96
N THR A 27 -96.45 23.74 -53.89
CA THR A 27 -97.36 24.64 -53.17
C THR A 27 -97.46 24.25 -51.70
N VAL A 28 -97.47 25.25 -50.81
CA VAL A 28 -97.67 25.05 -49.38
C VAL A 28 -99.12 24.65 -49.11
N VAL A 29 -99.31 23.48 -48.51
CA VAL A 29 -100.63 22.94 -48.12
C VAL A 29 -100.91 23.20 -46.65
N MET A 30 -99.87 23.20 -45.81
CA MET A 30 -99.96 23.43 -44.38
C MET A 30 -98.72 24.18 -43.90
N SER A 31 -98.91 25.20 -43.06
CA SER A 31 -97.84 26.06 -42.57
C SER A 31 -98.27 26.70 -41.25
N GLN A 32 -97.33 26.88 -40.33
CA GLN A 32 -97.55 27.67 -39.11
C GLN A 32 -97.79 29.16 -39.40
N ASP A 33 -97.32 29.64 -40.55
CA ASP A 33 -97.68 30.95 -41.08
C ASP A 33 -98.83 30.78 -42.09
N GLU A 34 -100.03 31.17 -41.68
CA GLU A 34 -101.27 31.05 -42.47
C GLU A 34 -101.19 31.81 -43.80
N SER A 35 -100.42 32.90 -43.85
CA SER A 35 -100.27 33.73 -45.05
C SER A 35 -99.57 32.99 -46.20
N ARG A 36 -98.83 31.91 -45.87
CA ARG A 36 -98.12 31.09 -46.85
C ARG A 36 -98.98 29.95 -47.39
N ILE A 37 -100.14 29.63 -46.80
CA ILE A 37 -100.99 28.52 -47.24
C ILE A 37 -101.53 28.81 -48.65
N LEU A 38 -101.49 27.82 -49.55
CA LEU A 38 -101.82 27.92 -50.99
C LEU A 38 -100.90 28.84 -51.82
N THR A 39 -99.74 29.22 -51.28
CA THR A 39 -98.70 29.95 -52.04
C THR A 39 -97.58 29.01 -52.49
N ALA A 40 -96.77 29.44 -53.46
CA ALA A 40 -95.57 28.71 -53.86
C ALA A 40 -94.56 28.72 -52.72
N ASP A 41 -94.04 27.55 -52.34
CA ASP A 41 -92.99 27.45 -51.33
C ASP A 41 -91.67 28.00 -51.91
N GLU A 42 -90.97 28.80 -51.12
CA GLU A 42 -89.68 29.40 -51.50
C GLU A 42 -88.57 28.34 -51.62
N LEU A 43 -88.73 27.21 -50.93
CA LEU A 43 -87.83 26.08 -51.08
C LEU A 43 -87.96 25.48 -52.49
N ALA A 44 -86.88 25.50 -53.28
CA ALA A 44 -86.87 24.85 -54.58
C ALA A 44 -87.02 23.33 -54.45
N THR A 45 -87.84 22.71 -55.31
CA THR A 45 -88.08 21.25 -55.28
C THR A 45 -86.79 20.45 -55.51
N GLU A 46 -85.85 21.00 -56.28
CA GLU A 46 -84.54 20.40 -56.57
C GLU A 46 -83.66 20.27 -55.32
N THR A 47 -83.89 21.09 -54.30
CA THR A 47 -83.19 21.04 -53.01
C THR A 47 -83.55 19.77 -52.20
N LEU A 48 -84.67 19.11 -52.55
CA LEU A 48 -85.17 17.92 -51.88
C LEU A 48 -84.72 16.65 -52.62
N THR A 49 -83.52 16.18 -52.30
CA THR A 49 -82.93 14.98 -52.92
C THR A 49 -83.37 13.70 -52.21
N GLY A 50 -84.45 13.06 -52.71
CA GLY A 50 -84.95 11.77 -52.23
C GLY A 50 -86.14 11.86 -51.28
N ALA A 51 -86.58 10.73 -50.72
CA ALA A 51 -87.79 10.68 -49.90
C ALA A 51 -87.62 11.28 -48.49
N ARG A 52 -86.38 11.38 -47.98
CA ARG A 52 -86.06 12.03 -46.70
C ARG A 52 -84.61 12.48 -46.69
N GLY A 53 -84.32 13.59 -46.02
CA GLY A 53 -82.97 14.12 -45.94
C GLY A 53 -82.87 15.43 -45.19
N HIS A 54 -81.71 16.06 -45.32
CA HIS A 54 -81.47 17.42 -44.88
C HIS A 54 -80.85 18.21 -46.03
N ALA A 55 -81.07 19.51 -46.04
CA ALA A 55 -80.44 20.43 -46.97
C ALA A 55 -80.25 21.79 -46.30
N ALA A 56 -79.09 22.40 -46.55
CA ALA A 56 -78.85 23.79 -46.21
C ALA A 56 -79.30 24.66 -47.38
N THR A 57 -80.14 25.65 -47.13
CA THR A 57 -80.60 26.60 -48.15
C THR A 57 -80.73 28.00 -47.56
N THR A 58 -81.03 28.99 -48.39
CA THR A 58 -81.45 30.31 -47.94
C THR A 58 -82.96 30.42 -48.12
N LEU A 59 -83.68 30.74 -47.04
CA LEU A 59 -85.11 31.03 -47.04
C LEU A 59 -85.32 32.39 -46.38
N ASP A 60 -86.18 33.23 -46.95
CA ASP A 60 -86.45 34.60 -46.51
C ASP A 60 -85.15 35.42 -46.31
N GLY A 61 -84.16 35.19 -47.19
CA GLY A 61 -82.85 35.83 -47.16
C GLY A 61 -81.90 35.37 -46.03
N ARG A 62 -82.25 34.31 -45.28
CA ARG A 62 -81.45 33.78 -44.16
C ARG A 62 -81.00 32.34 -44.40
N PRO A 63 -79.73 31.99 -44.12
CA PRO A 63 -79.28 30.61 -44.13
C PRO A 63 -80.10 29.76 -43.15
N THR A 64 -80.68 28.67 -43.62
CA THR A 64 -81.64 27.84 -42.91
C THR A 64 -81.34 26.37 -43.19
N GLU A 65 -81.27 25.59 -42.13
CA GLU A 65 -81.19 24.13 -42.21
C GLU A 65 -82.60 23.56 -42.33
N VAL A 66 -82.81 22.73 -43.35
CA VAL A 66 -84.12 22.16 -43.67
C VAL A 66 -84.03 20.63 -43.62
N GLY A 67 -84.74 20.03 -42.68
CA GLY A 67 -85.04 18.59 -42.69
C GLY A 67 -86.32 18.32 -43.48
N TYR A 68 -86.35 17.28 -44.28
CA TYR A 68 -87.54 16.94 -45.07
C TYR A 68 -87.83 15.44 -45.09
N ALA A 69 -89.12 15.11 -45.18
CA ALA A 69 -89.61 13.75 -45.36
C ALA A 69 -90.92 13.74 -46.17
N ALA A 70 -90.98 12.90 -47.19
CA ALA A 70 -92.18 12.63 -47.98
C ALA A 70 -93.16 11.79 -47.16
N LEU A 71 -94.47 12.02 -47.36
CA LEU A 71 -95.55 11.26 -46.75
C LEU A 71 -95.92 10.05 -47.63
N ASP A 72 -96.20 8.90 -47.01
CA ASP A 72 -96.54 7.68 -47.75
C ASP A 72 -97.97 7.71 -48.33
N ALA A 73 -98.89 8.40 -47.65
CA ALA A 73 -100.31 8.39 -48.00
C ALA A 73 -100.70 9.40 -49.11
N ARG A 74 -99.88 10.44 -49.33
CA ARG A 74 -100.12 11.52 -50.31
C ARG A 74 -98.77 12.04 -50.81
N PRO A 75 -98.68 12.55 -52.05
CA PRO A 75 -97.44 13.10 -52.63
C PRO A 75 -97.10 14.47 -52.01
N TRP A 76 -97.01 14.52 -50.69
CA TRP A 76 -96.77 15.71 -49.89
C TRP A 76 -95.48 15.52 -49.10
N THR A 77 -94.71 16.58 -48.95
CA THR A 77 -93.46 16.59 -48.19
C THR A 77 -93.60 17.50 -46.99
N VAL A 78 -93.28 16.96 -45.81
CA VAL A 78 -93.16 17.73 -44.58
C VAL A 78 -91.72 18.25 -44.49
N THR A 79 -91.57 19.53 -44.23
CA THR A 79 -90.28 20.19 -44.03
C THR A 79 -90.23 20.83 -42.65
N SER A 80 -89.12 20.64 -41.93
CA SER A 80 -88.77 21.34 -40.69
C SER A 80 -87.62 22.28 -40.99
N ARG A 81 -87.74 23.55 -40.57
CA ARG A 81 -86.84 24.63 -40.94
C ARG A 81 -86.32 25.29 -39.68
N VAL A 82 -85.01 25.36 -39.53
CA VAL A 82 -84.34 26.02 -38.39
C VAL A 82 -83.28 26.97 -38.94
N PRO A 83 -83.33 28.28 -38.61
CA PRO A 83 -82.27 29.21 -39.02
C PRO A 83 -80.89 28.71 -38.60
N ALA A 84 -79.89 28.83 -39.46
CA ALA A 84 -78.53 28.32 -39.20
C ALA A 84 -77.90 28.98 -37.96
N ALA A 85 -78.28 30.22 -37.65
CA ALA A 85 -77.86 30.92 -36.44
C ALA A 85 -78.34 30.21 -35.15
N THR A 86 -79.52 29.59 -35.18
CA THR A 86 -80.08 28.80 -34.06
C THR A 86 -79.53 27.39 -34.08
N ALA A 87 -79.53 26.73 -35.25
CA ALA A 87 -79.01 25.37 -35.41
C ALA A 87 -77.53 25.24 -34.99
N TYR A 88 -76.74 26.30 -35.18
CA TYR A 88 -75.32 26.36 -34.81
C TYR A 88 -75.00 27.34 -33.67
N ALA A 89 -76.01 27.87 -32.95
CA ALA A 89 -75.81 28.82 -31.86
C ALA A 89 -74.80 28.29 -30.82
N LEU A 90 -74.93 27.00 -30.47
CA LEU A 90 -74.10 26.34 -29.46
C LEU A 90 -72.63 26.17 -29.89
N ARG A 91 -72.32 26.25 -31.19
CA ARG A 91 -70.95 26.05 -31.71
C ARG A 91 -69.97 27.10 -31.18
N GLY A 92 -70.40 28.36 -31.12
CA GLY A 92 -69.56 29.46 -30.62
C GLY A 92 -69.18 29.27 -29.16
N ASP A 93 -70.18 28.94 -28.33
CA ASP A 93 -70.00 28.73 -26.89
C ASP A 93 -69.13 27.51 -26.59
N ILE A 94 -69.30 26.41 -27.33
CA ILE A 94 -68.45 25.23 -27.21
C ILE A 94 -67.00 25.57 -27.58
N LEU A 95 -66.76 26.27 -28.69
CA LEU A 95 -65.40 26.62 -29.13
C LEU A 95 -64.72 27.59 -28.15
N ALA A 96 -65.43 28.58 -27.63
CA ALA A 96 -64.91 29.48 -26.60
C ALA A 96 -64.61 28.73 -25.29
N GLY A 97 -65.50 27.81 -24.88
CA GLY A 97 -65.30 26.92 -23.73
C GLY A 97 -64.07 26.04 -23.88
N LEU A 98 -63.92 25.34 -25.01
CA LEU A 98 -62.74 24.52 -25.31
C LEU A 98 -61.46 25.35 -25.36
N GLY A 99 -61.51 26.56 -25.93
CA GLY A 99 -60.39 27.49 -25.97
C GLY A 99 -59.93 27.92 -24.58
N SER A 100 -60.86 28.21 -23.67
CA SER A 100 -60.53 28.58 -22.29
C SER A 100 -59.92 27.42 -21.49
N ILE A 101 -60.43 26.19 -21.67
CA ILE A 101 -59.84 24.98 -21.08
C ILE A 101 -58.41 24.78 -21.60
N LEU A 102 -58.19 24.88 -22.92
CA LEU A 102 -56.86 24.74 -23.50
C LEU A 102 -55.89 25.80 -22.98
N ALA A 103 -56.33 27.06 -22.89
CA ALA A 103 -55.53 28.15 -22.33
C ALA A 103 -55.17 27.88 -20.85
N ALA A 104 -56.12 27.42 -20.03
CA ALA A 104 -55.88 27.07 -18.64
C ALA A 104 -54.86 25.93 -18.50
N VAL A 105 -54.95 24.90 -19.35
CA VAL A 105 -53.98 23.78 -19.37
C VAL A 105 -52.58 24.28 -19.74
N LEU A 106 -52.46 25.13 -20.76
CA LEU A 106 -51.17 25.68 -21.17
C LEU A 106 -50.54 26.57 -20.09
N VAL A 107 -51.33 27.40 -19.43
CA VAL A 107 -50.88 28.22 -18.30
C VAL A 107 -50.44 27.34 -17.13
N GLY A 108 -51.24 26.32 -16.77
CA GLY A 108 -50.90 25.38 -15.71
C GLY A 108 -49.60 24.61 -16.00
N ALA A 109 -49.46 24.09 -17.23
CA ALA A 109 -48.24 23.40 -17.66
C ALA A 109 -47.02 24.34 -17.65
N GLY A 110 -47.18 25.59 -18.10
CA GLY A 110 -46.13 26.60 -18.06
C GLY A 110 -45.69 26.94 -16.62
N LEU A 111 -46.65 27.07 -15.70
CA LEU A 111 -46.36 27.32 -14.29
C LEU A 111 -45.58 26.16 -13.66
N ILE A 112 -46.01 24.91 -13.88
CA ILE A 112 -45.31 23.71 -13.41
C ILE A 112 -43.89 23.63 -14.00
N ALA A 113 -43.74 23.90 -15.30
CA ALA A 113 -42.44 23.89 -15.95
C ALA A 113 -41.49 24.94 -15.35
N VAL A 114 -42.01 26.11 -14.97
CA VAL A 114 -41.23 27.18 -14.35
C VAL A 114 -40.84 26.84 -12.91
N THR A 115 -41.77 26.38 -12.08
CA THR A 115 -41.53 26.09 -10.66
C THR A 115 -40.63 24.87 -10.50
N LEU A 116 -40.94 23.77 -11.18
CA LEU A 116 -40.20 22.52 -11.03
C LEU A 116 -38.90 22.53 -11.83
N GLY A 117 -38.93 23.13 -13.03
CA GLY A 117 -37.80 23.09 -13.96
C GLY A 117 -36.61 23.95 -13.51
N ARG A 118 -36.86 25.17 -13.00
CA ARG A 118 -35.77 26.08 -12.62
C ARG A 118 -35.02 25.61 -11.38
N ASP A 119 -35.73 25.18 -10.35
CA ASP A 119 -35.11 24.83 -9.08
C ASP A 119 -34.41 23.47 -9.14
N THR A 120 -35.05 22.47 -9.77
CA THR A 120 -34.44 21.14 -9.95
C THR A 120 -33.16 21.21 -10.78
N THR A 121 -33.20 21.90 -11.92
CA THR A 121 -32.04 21.99 -12.83
C THR A 121 -30.86 22.70 -12.17
N ARG A 122 -31.12 23.76 -11.40
CA ARG A 122 -30.07 24.49 -10.66
C ARG A 122 -29.43 23.60 -9.60
N SER A 123 -30.22 22.92 -8.76
CA SER A 123 -29.69 22.06 -7.71
C SER A 123 -28.81 20.93 -8.25
N VAL A 124 -29.24 20.26 -9.33
CA VAL A 124 -28.45 19.20 -9.96
C VAL A 124 -27.13 19.73 -10.52
N ARG A 125 -27.14 20.90 -11.18
CA ARG A 125 -25.90 21.52 -11.67
C ARG A 125 -24.94 21.87 -10.54
N THR A 126 -25.43 22.44 -9.44
CA THR A 126 -24.61 22.76 -8.27
C THR A 126 -23.98 21.50 -7.66
N LEU A 127 -24.74 20.42 -7.49
CA LEU A 127 -24.23 19.14 -7.00
C LEU A 127 -23.18 18.54 -7.94
N ALA A 128 -23.43 18.60 -9.25
CA ALA A 128 -22.46 18.13 -10.25
C ALA A 128 -21.16 18.93 -10.22
N GLU A 129 -21.23 20.25 -9.99
CA GLU A 129 -20.06 21.10 -9.87
C GLU A 129 -19.28 20.81 -8.58
N ARG A 130 -19.97 20.62 -7.45
CA ARG A 130 -19.34 20.18 -6.19
C ARG A 130 -18.73 18.79 -6.29
N ALA A 131 -19.33 17.87 -7.05
CA ALA A 131 -18.74 16.57 -7.38
C ALA A 131 -17.39 16.70 -8.09
N ARG A 132 -17.28 17.60 -9.08
CA ARG A 132 -16.01 17.84 -9.78
C ARG A 132 -14.94 18.41 -8.84
N ARG A 133 -15.31 19.36 -7.99
CA ARG A 133 -14.40 19.95 -6.99
C ARG A 133 -13.91 18.90 -5.99
N LEU A 134 -14.80 18.03 -5.52
CA LEU A 134 -14.45 16.89 -4.67
C LEU A 134 -13.41 15.97 -5.33
N THR A 135 -13.62 15.64 -6.61
CA THR A 135 -12.66 14.80 -7.37
C THR A 135 -11.34 15.51 -7.67
N ALA A 136 -11.32 16.84 -7.67
CA ALA A 136 -10.10 17.65 -7.80
C ALA A 136 -9.33 17.79 -6.48
N GLY A 137 -9.84 17.23 -5.37
CA GLY A 137 -9.21 17.33 -4.05
C GLY A 137 -9.57 18.59 -3.26
N GLU A 138 -10.48 19.44 -3.77
CA GLU A 138 -10.95 20.63 -3.08
C GLU A 138 -12.01 20.28 -2.02
N LEU A 139 -11.54 19.84 -0.85
CA LEU A 139 -12.40 19.36 0.24
C LEU A 139 -12.61 20.39 1.35
N ASP A 140 -12.24 21.65 1.15
CA ASP A 140 -12.37 22.67 2.20
C ASP A 140 -13.75 23.30 2.29
N ASP A 141 -14.45 23.41 1.17
CA ASP A 141 -15.75 24.06 1.14
C ASP A 141 -16.88 23.11 1.56
N PRO A 142 -17.65 23.44 2.61
CA PRO A 142 -18.77 22.62 3.04
C PRO A 142 -19.94 22.72 2.06
N VAL A 143 -20.59 21.57 1.84
CA VAL A 143 -21.76 21.44 0.99
C VAL A 143 -23.01 21.72 1.84
N ARG A 144 -23.38 23.00 1.97
CA ARG A 144 -24.58 23.43 2.72
C ARG A 144 -25.83 23.48 1.83
N THR A 145 -26.98 23.20 2.44
CA THR A 145 -28.33 23.36 1.88
C THR A 145 -29.30 23.71 3.00
N ASP A 146 -30.28 24.56 2.72
CA ASP A 146 -31.42 24.86 3.61
C ASP A 146 -32.69 24.09 3.17
N ARG A 147 -32.54 23.18 2.20
CA ARG A 147 -33.63 22.44 1.56
C ARG A 147 -33.95 21.17 2.35
N GLU A 148 -35.24 20.91 2.59
CA GLU A 148 -35.72 19.79 3.42
C GLU A 148 -36.32 18.62 2.63
N ASP A 149 -36.26 18.66 1.30
CA ASP A 149 -36.80 17.61 0.42
C ASP A 149 -35.73 16.56 0.05
N GLU A 150 -36.05 15.68 -0.90
CA GLU A 150 -35.16 14.62 -1.37
C GLU A 150 -33.84 15.16 -1.94
N PHE A 151 -33.85 16.35 -2.51
CA PHE A 151 -32.61 17.01 -2.95
C PHE A 151 -31.80 17.49 -1.75
N GLY A 152 -32.46 17.98 -0.71
CA GLY A 152 -31.85 18.25 0.59
C GLY A 152 -31.08 17.04 1.13
N HIS A 153 -31.70 15.86 1.11
CA HIS A 153 -31.04 14.60 1.48
C HIS A 153 -29.81 14.29 0.61
N LEU A 154 -29.87 14.55 -0.70
CA LEU A 154 -28.72 14.35 -1.59
C LEU A 154 -27.54 15.27 -1.24
N PHE A 155 -27.81 16.54 -0.92
CA PHE A 155 -26.79 17.48 -0.45
C PHE A 155 -26.14 17.00 0.85
N SER A 156 -26.93 16.51 1.81
CA SER A 156 -26.43 15.96 3.07
C SER A 156 -25.58 14.70 2.87
N ALA A 157 -26.02 13.79 1.98
CA ALA A 157 -25.23 12.60 1.62
C ALA A 157 -23.89 12.97 0.96
N PHE A 158 -23.91 13.99 0.09
CA PHE A 158 -22.71 14.49 -0.56
C PHE A 158 -21.74 15.16 0.44
N GLU A 159 -22.26 15.92 1.40
CA GLU A 159 -21.48 16.50 2.49
C GLU A 159 -20.84 15.42 3.37
N ALA A 160 -21.59 14.37 3.72
CA ALA A 160 -21.05 13.24 4.48
C ALA A 160 -19.91 12.52 3.71
N MET A 161 -20.06 12.35 2.40
CA MET A 161 -19.00 11.81 1.53
C MET A 161 -17.75 12.69 1.53
N ARG A 162 -17.91 14.03 1.45
CA ARG A 162 -16.79 14.98 1.53
C ARG A 162 -16.06 14.87 2.86
N GLN A 163 -16.79 14.83 3.97
CA GLN A 163 -16.20 14.66 5.30
C GLN A 163 -15.46 13.34 5.44
N SER A 164 -16.04 12.24 4.96
CA SER A 164 -15.40 10.92 4.97
C SER A 164 -14.10 10.89 4.16
N LEU A 165 -14.12 11.45 2.94
CA LEU A 165 -12.92 11.52 2.11
C LEU A 165 -11.83 12.38 2.76
N ARG A 166 -12.20 13.51 3.34
CA ARG A 166 -11.27 14.39 4.06
C ARG A 166 -10.67 13.71 5.29
N ALA A 167 -11.47 12.96 6.04
CA ALA A 167 -10.98 12.19 7.19
C ALA A 167 -9.98 11.11 6.74
N ARG A 168 -10.30 10.35 5.69
CA ARG A 168 -9.42 9.32 5.13
C ARG A 168 -8.09 9.87 4.60
N ILE A 169 -8.11 11.04 3.94
CA ILE A 169 -6.87 11.68 3.46
C ILE A 169 -5.98 12.05 4.63
N ARG A 170 -6.53 12.70 5.67
CA ARG A 170 -5.75 13.05 6.87
C ARG A 170 -5.21 11.81 7.59
N GLU A 171 -6.03 10.77 7.73
CA GLU A 171 -5.60 9.50 8.32
C GLU A 171 -4.44 8.90 7.52
N ALA A 172 -4.53 8.88 6.19
CA ALA A 172 -3.46 8.39 5.33
C ALA A 172 -2.18 9.26 5.40
N GLU A 173 -2.31 10.59 5.45
CA GLU A 173 -1.19 11.51 5.62
C GLU A 173 -0.48 11.30 6.96
N THR A 174 -1.23 11.26 8.06
CA THR A 174 -0.69 11.01 9.40
C THR A 174 -0.05 9.62 9.52
N ALA A 175 -0.66 8.59 8.94
CA ALA A 175 -0.08 7.25 8.91
C ALA A 175 1.22 7.21 8.10
N ARG A 176 1.29 7.96 7.00
CA ARG A 176 2.50 8.07 6.18
C ARG A 176 3.61 8.80 6.94
N GLU A 177 3.31 9.93 7.57
CA GLU A 177 4.28 10.69 8.37
C GLU A 177 4.85 9.84 9.51
N ALA A 178 3.97 9.16 10.27
CA ALA A 178 4.39 8.23 11.32
C ALA A 178 5.26 7.07 10.79
N ALA A 179 4.96 6.56 9.59
CA ALA A 179 5.76 5.51 8.95
C ALA A 179 7.12 6.02 8.47
N GLU A 180 7.19 7.25 7.97
CA GLU A 180 8.46 7.90 7.56
C GLU A 180 9.35 8.15 8.78
N ASP A 181 8.78 8.62 9.90
CA ASP A 181 9.50 8.80 11.16
C ASP A 181 10.00 7.49 11.75
N ALA A 182 9.13 6.47 11.86
CA ALA A 182 9.53 5.15 12.35
C ALA A 182 10.63 4.52 11.46
N ARG A 183 10.56 4.73 10.13
CA ARG A 183 11.60 4.27 9.21
C ARG A 183 12.93 4.98 9.42
N ARG A 184 12.90 6.29 9.71
CA ARG A 184 14.10 7.07 10.00
C ARG A 184 14.79 6.58 11.27
N GLU A 185 14.04 6.42 12.36
CA GLU A 185 14.56 5.88 13.63
C GLU A 185 15.16 4.47 13.46
N ALA A 186 14.47 3.60 12.71
CA ALA A 186 14.97 2.25 12.44
C ALA A 186 16.27 2.24 11.62
N LEU A 187 16.42 3.17 10.67
CA LEU A 187 17.66 3.30 9.89
C LEU A 187 18.81 3.82 10.76
N GLU A 188 18.57 4.79 11.63
CA GLU A 188 19.55 5.31 12.57
C GLU A 188 20.02 4.21 13.55
N ALA A 189 19.09 3.50 14.19
CA ALA A 189 19.41 2.39 15.09
C ALA A 189 20.19 1.27 14.39
N LYS A 190 19.83 0.94 13.14
CA LYS A 190 20.57 -0.04 12.34
C LYS A 190 21.99 0.45 12.03
N ALA A 191 22.16 1.71 11.66
CA ALA A 191 23.47 2.28 11.36
C ALA A 191 24.39 2.28 12.61
N GLU A 192 23.85 2.59 13.78
CA GLU A 192 24.56 2.50 15.06
C GLU A 192 24.99 1.07 15.38
N SER A 193 24.07 0.10 15.23
CA SER A 193 24.36 -1.32 15.46
C SER A 193 25.46 -1.82 14.51
N GLU A 194 25.38 -1.51 13.22
CA GLU A 194 26.41 -1.88 12.25
C GLU A 194 27.76 -1.22 12.55
N ALA A 195 27.77 0.06 12.97
CA ALA A 195 28.99 0.75 13.37
C ALA A 195 29.62 0.13 14.61
N PHE A 196 28.81 -0.35 15.56
CA PHE A 196 29.26 -1.08 16.73
C PHE A 196 29.82 -2.47 16.37
N SER A 197 29.15 -3.24 15.51
CA SER A 197 29.66 -4.52 15.01
C SER A 197 31.00 -4.38 14.29
N ARG A 198 31.13 -3.39 13.38
CA ARG A 198 32.40 -3.08 12.71
C ARG A 198 33.50 -2.61 13.67
N HIS A 199 33.13 -2.03 14.81
CA HIS A 199 34.08 -1.67 15.86
C HIS A 199 34.59 -2.93 16.55
N LEU A 200 33.69 -3.81 17.01
CA LEU A 200 34.05 -5.09 17.63
C LEU A 200 34.93 -5.96 16.73
N GLU A 201 34.60 -6.07 15.43
CA GLU A 201 35.41 -6.85 14.49
C GLU A 201 36.83 -6.31 14.35
N ARG A 202 36.99 -4.98 14.27
CA ARG A 202 38.32 -4.35 14.21
C ARG A 202 39.10 -4.52 15.50
N THR A 203 38.46 -4.35 16.67
CA THR A 203 39.09 -4.57 17.96
C THR A 203 39.52 -6.03 18.11
N ALA A 204 38.65 -6.98 17.76
CA ALA A 204 38.94 -8.40 17.82
C ALA A 204 40.10 -8.80 16.88
N ALA A 205 40.15 -8.24 15.67
CA ALA A 205 41.27 -8.45 14.75
C ALA A 205 42.59 -7.92 15.33
N ALA A 206 42.60 -6.68 15.83
CA ALA A 206 43.78 -6.10 16.47
C ALA A 206 44.25 -6.91 17.69
N TYR A 207 43.31 -7.43 18.48
CA TYR A 207 43.66 -8.31 19.60
C TYR A 207 44.24 -9.64 19.11
N GLY A 208 43.67 -10.21 18.04
CA GLY A 208 44.20 -11.41 17.40
C GLY A 208 45.66 -11.25 16.96
N ASP A 209 46.01 -10.11 16.37
CA ASP A 209 47.37 -9.82 15.94
C ASP A 209 48.36 -9.79 17.12
N VAL A 210 47.99 -9.13 18.23
CA VAL A 210 48.81 -9.10 19.44
C VAL A 210 48.94 -10.49 20.07
N MET A 211 47.85 -11.25 20.16
CA MET A 211 47.88 -12.62 20.68
C MET A 211 48.79 -13.53 19.84
N ALA A 212 48.80 -13.36 18.51
CA ALA A 212 49.69 -14.09 17.62
C ALA A 212 51.16 -13.74 17.88
N SER A 213 51.48 -12.46 18.07
CA SER A 213 52.85 -12.03 18.45
C SER A 213 53.29 -12.63 19.79
N CYS A 214 52.41 -12.65 20.79
CA CYS A 214 52.69 -13.30 22.07
C CYS A 214 52.92 -14.81 21.93
N ALA A 215 52.13 -15.49 21.09
CA ALA A 215 52.30 -16.91 20.82
C ALA A 215 53.64 -17.24 20.13
N SER A 216 54.18 -16.30 19.35
CA SER A 216 55.52 -16.39 18.74
C SER A 216 56.68 -15.97 19.67
N GLY A 217 56.41 -15.75 20.95
CA GLY A 217 57.44 -15.47 21.96
C GLY A 217 57.60 -14.01 22.38
N ASP A 218 56.89 -13.05 21.75
CA ASP A 218 56.88 -11.66 22.23
C ASP A 218 55.90 -11.47 23.39
N LEU A 219 56.35 -11.82 24.59
CA LEU A 219 55.53 -11.74 25.80
C LEU A 219 55.38 -10.31 26.34
N ALA A 220 56.10 -9.33 25.79
CA ALA A 220 56.04 -7.94 26.24
C ALA A 220 54.86 -7.16 25.64
N SER A 221 54.32 -7.63 24.52
CA SER A 221 53.13 -7.06 23.89
C SER A 221 51.90 -7.13 24.79
N ARG A 222 51.03 -6.11 24.70
CA ARG A 222 49.81 -5.97 25.52
C ARG A 222 48.63 -5.53 24.67
N LEU A 223 47.43 -5.95 25.10
CA LEU A 223 46.17 -5.52 24.51
C LEU A 223 45.73 -4.17 25.08
N ASP A 224 45.32 -3.25 24.22
CA ASP A 224 44.71 -1.99 24.64
C ASP A 224 43.23 -2.20 24.99
N PRO A 225 42.79 -1.94 26.24
CA PRO A 225 41.40 -2.16 26.63
C PRO A 225 40.41 -1.27 25.86
N ASP A 226 39.38 -1.88 25.30
CA ASP A 226 38.33 -1.18 24.55
C ASP A 226 37.49 -0.26 25.47
N ASP A 227 37.16 0.93 24.99
CA ASP A 227 36.39 1.95 25.72
C ASP A 227 34.88 1.87 25.45
N ARG A 228 34.47 1.18 24.38
CA ARG A 228 33.06 1.12 23.92
C ARG A 228 32.39 -0.21 24.22
N SER A 229 33.15 -1.28 24.37
CA SER A 229 32.67 -2.64 24.64
C SER A 229 33.28 -3.17 25.94
N GLU A 230 32.44 -3.28 26.97
CA GLU A 230 32.84 -3.83 28.26
C GLU A 230 33.37 -5.27 28.14
N ALA A 231 32.80 -6.06 27.22
CA ALA A 231 33.24 -7.42 26.97
C ALA A 231 34.68 -7.45 26.40
N MET A 232 34.99 -6.60 25.41
CA MET A 232 36.34 -6.51 24.85
C MET A 232 37.33 -5.95 25.86
N ARG A 233 36.93 -4.94 26.63
CA ARG A 233 37.73 -4.40 27.74
C ARG A 233 38.12 -5.49 28.74
N THR A 234 37.16 -6.34 29.10
CA THR A 234 37.38 -7.44 30.04
C THR A 234 38.36 -8.46 29.46
N VAL A 235 38.20 -8.82 28.18
CA VAL A 235 39.15 -9.71 27.49
C VAL A 235 40.56 -9.14 27.52
N ALA A 236 40.76 -7.87 27.18
CA ALA A 236 42.07 -7.23 27.19
C ALA A 236 42.72 -7.23 28.58
N VAL A 237 41.96 -6.82 29.61
CA VAL A 237 42.47 -6.79 30.98
C VAL A 237 42.83 -8.18 31.48
N SER A 238 41.97 -9.18 31.25
CA SER A 238 42.25 -10.57 31.66
C SER A 238 43.43 -11.18 30.91
N PHE A 239 43.55 -10.90 29.61
CA PHE A 239 44.69 -11.37 28.82
C PHE A 239 46.00 -10.73 29.29
N ASN A 240 46.02 -9.41 29.52
CA ASN A 240 47.21 -8.73 30.01
C ASN A 240 47.67 -9.26 31.37
N ALA A 241 46.73 -9.50 32.29
CA ALA A 241 47.04 -10.12 33.58
C ALA A 241 47.60 -11.55 33.44
N MET A 242 47.09 -12.34 32.49
CA MET A 242 47.65 -13.65 32.16
C MET A 242 49.08 -13.52 31.60
N MET A 243 49.33 -12.52 30.76
CA MET A 243 50.66 -12.27 30.21
C MET A 243 51.67 -11.85 31.26
N ASP A 244 51.26 -11.05 32.24
CA ASP A 244 52.09 -10.69 33.39
C ASP A 244 52.52 -11.96 34.17
N ASP A 245 51.59 -12.88 34.45
CA ASP A 245 51.87 -14.16 35.14
C ASP A 245 52.78 -15.09 34.32
N VAL A 246 52.62 -15.13 32.99
CA VAL A 246 53.51 -15.91 32.10
C VAL A 246 54.93 -15.33 32.09
N GLN A 247 55.08 -14.01 32.03
CA GLN A 247 56.39 -13.36 32.09
C GLN A 247 57.07 -13.59 33.43
N GLU A 248 56.36 -13.45 34.55
CA GLU A 248 56.89 -13.70 35.89
C GLU A 248 57.41 -15.14 36.03
N ARG A 249 56.65 -16.13 35.54
CA ARG A 249 57.09 -17.53 35.54
C ARG A 249 58.35 -17.76 34.69
N ASN A 250 58.44 -17.11 33.53
CA ASN A 250 59.62 -17.23 32.67
C ASN A 250 60.86 -16.57 33.30
N GLU A 251 60.71 -15.41 33.94
CA GLU A 251 61.79 -14.76 34.70
C GLU A 251 62.25 -15.63 35.88
N GLN A 252 61.33 -16.33 36.54
CA GLN A 252 61.64 -17.27 37.61
C GLN A 252 62.44 -18.49 37.09
N LEU A 253 62.06 -19.06 35.95
CA LEU A 253 62.80 -20.15 35.30
C LEU A 253 64.22 -19.70 34.91
N ALA A 254 64.35 -18.50 34.34
CA ALA A 254 65.65 -17.92 33.99
C ALA A 254 66.54 -17.73 35.24
N THR A 255 65.96 -17.31 36.36
CA THR A 255 66.67 -17.17 37.64
C THR A 255 67.16 -18.51 38.19
N ILE A 256 66.31 -19.55 38.15
CA ILE A 256 66.69 -20.91 38.57
C ILE A 256 67.86 -21.42 37.72
N SER A 257 67.79 -21.21 36.41
CA SER A 257 68.86 -21.61 35.49
C SER A 257 70.19 -20.93 35.80
N HIS A 258 70.16 -19.63 36.15
CA HIS A 258 71.36 -18.88 36.57
C HIS A 258 71.99 -19.48 37.84
N VAL A 259 71.18 -19.75 38.86
CA VAL A 259 71.65 -20.32 40.14
C VAL A 259 72.23 -21.73 39.93
N LEU A 260 71.55 -22.58 39.15
CA LEU A 260 72.04 -23.92 38.84
C LEU A 260 73.38 -23.87 38.09
N SER A 261 73.49 -23.02 37.07
CA SER A 261 74.66 -23.00 36.18
C SER A 261 75.90 -22.39 36.81
N HIS A 262 75.76 -21.35 37.64
CA HIS A 262 76.91 -20.61 38.15
C HIS A 262 77.18 -20.91 39.62
N ASP A 263 76.15 -20.91 40.45
CA ASP A 263 76.32 -20.95 41.91
C ASP A 263 76.51 -22.36 42.45
N LEU A 264 76.05 -23.38 41.73
CA LEU A 264 76.35 -24.78 42.05
C LEU A 264 77.62 -25.30 41.37
N ARG A 265 77.90 -24.90 40.13
CA ARG A 265 79.14 -25.28 39.43
C ARG A 265 80.39 -24.80 40.17
N ASN A 266 80.38 -23.58 40.69
CA ASN A 266 81.57 -23.03 41.33
C ASN A 266 82.03 -23.84 42.56
N PRO A 267 81.17 -24.14 43.56
CA PRO A 267 81.56 -25.01 44.67
C PRO A 267 81.79 -26.46 44.23
N LEU A 268 81.09 -26.96 43.20
CA LEU A 268 81.32 -28.30 42.66
C LEU A 268 82.72 -28.42 42.06
N ASN A 269 83.14 -27.48 41.22
CA ASN A 269 84.49 -27.40 40.67
C ASN A 269 85.56 -27.35 41.77
N VAL A 270 85.30 -26.63 42.86
CA VAL A 270 86.20 -26.60 44.02
C VAL A 270 86.26 -27.96 44.72
N ALA A 271 85.12 -28.63 44.89
CA ALA A 271 85.06 -29.96 45.49
C ALA A 271 85.76 -31.01 44.62
N THR A 272 85.53 -30.98 43.30
CA THR A 272 86.21 -31.85 42.31
C THR A 272 87.71 -31.61 42.32
N GLY A 273 88.16 -30.35 42.32
CA GLY A 273 89.58 -30.01 42.42
C GLY A 273 90.24 -30.56 43.69
N ARG A 274 89.57 -30.48 44.85
CA ARG A 274 90.08 -31.05 46.11
C ARG A 274 90.04 -32.57 46.12
N ALA A 275 89.01 -33.19 45.55
CA ALA A 275 88.92 -34.65 45.44
C ALA A 275 90.04 -35.21 44.56
N ASN A 276 90.37 -34.54 43.46
CA ASN A 276 91.50 -34.90 42.59
C ASN A 276 92.85 -34.76 43.30
N LEU A 277 93.08 -33.67 44.04
CA LEU A 277 94.29 -33.54 44.87
C LEU A 277 94.37 -34.64 45.95
N LEU A 278 93.24 -34.98 46.57
CA LEU A 278 93.19 -36.07 47.56
C LEU A 278 93.50 -37.44 46.92
N ALA A 279 93.11 -37.63 45.66
CA ALA A 279 93.43 -38.83 44.88
C ALA A 279 94.93 -38.97 44.56
N GLU A 280 95.64 -37.84 44.48
CA GLU A 280 97.09 -37.82 44.28
C GLU A 280 97.87 -38.13 45.57
N ASP A 281 97.39 -37.62 46.72
CA ASP A 281 98.11 -37.71 48.01
C ASP A 281 97.72 -38.92 48.87
N VAL A 282 96.51 -39.48 48.71
CA VAL A 282 95.95 -40.50 49.60
C VAL A 282 95.34 -41.64 48.80
N ASP A 283 95.95 -42.83 48.88
CA ASP A 283 95.40 -44.05 48.29
C ASP A 283 94.32 -44.64 49.21
N SER A 284 93.06 -44.28 48.93
CA SER A 284 91.88 -44.72 49.67
C SER A 284 90.81 -45.23 48.73
N PRO A 285 90.16 -46.38 49.05
CA PRO A 285 89.11 -46.96 48.22
C PRO A 285 87.86 -46.06 48.09
N HIS A 286 87.79 -44.97 48.86
CA HIS A 286 86.66 -44.04 48.85
C HIS A 286 86.88 -42.81 47.94
N VAL A 287 88.10 -42.59 47.44
CA VAL A 287 88.41 -41.37 46.66
C VAL A 287 87.89 -41.45 45.23
N GLY A 288 88.09 -42.58 44.53
CA GLY A 288 87.50 -42.80 43.20
C GLY A 288 85.97 -42.61 43.19
N PRO A 289 85.23 -43.28 44.11
CA PRO A 289 83.78 -43.07 44.24
C PRO A 289 83.37 -41.62 44.55
N LEU A 290 84.23 -40.82 45.21
CA LEU A 290 83.96 -39.41 45.47
C LEU A 290 84.09 -38.57 44.19
N CYS A 291 85.12 -38.79 43.38
CA CYS A 291 85.26 -38.13 42.07
C CYS A 291 84.09 -38.50 41.16
N ASP A 292 83.75 -39.79 41.06
CA ASP A 292 82.62 -40.27 40.25
C ASP A 292 81.28 -39.63 40.69
N ALA A 293 81.08 -39.44 42.00
CA ALA A 293 79.89 -38.80 42.53
C ALA A 293 79.83 -37.31 42.18
N LEU A 294 80.96 -36.60 42.20
CA LEU A 294 81.03 -35.17 41.85
C LEU A 294 80.82 -34.94 40.35
N ASP A 295 81.42 -35.76 39.49
CA ASP A 295 81.22 -35.70 38.03
C ASP A 295 79.77 -36.02 37.65
N ARG A 296 79.15 -36.98 38.36
CA ARG A 296 77.74 -37.28 38.18
C ARG A 296 76.83 -36.12 38.59
N ILE A 297 77.18 -35.37 39.64
CA ILE A 297 76.43 -34.17 40.05
C ILE A 297 76.58 -33.08 38.98
N ASP A 298 77.76 -32.90 38.39
CA ASP A 298 78.00 -31.92 37.33
C ASP A 298 77.13 -32.22 36.10
N THR A 299 77.08 -33.50 35.71
CA THR A 299 76.23 -33.97 34.60
C THR A 299 74.74 -33.72 34.88
N ILE A 300 74.26 -34.01 36.09
CA ILE A 300 72.85 -33.78 36.47
C ILE A 300 72.50 -32.30 36.42
N ILE A 301 73.40 -31.42 36.86
CA ILE A 301 73.21 -29.97 36.81
C ILE A 301 73.13 -29.51 35.35
N ASP A 302 74.00 -30.02 34.48
CA ASP A 302 73.98 -29.71 33.05
C ASP A 302 72.70 -30.15 32.36
N ASP A 303 72.28 -31.39 32.59
CA ASP A 303 71.00 -31.89 32.07
C ASP A 303 69.82 -31.07 32.59
N ALA A 304 69.83 -30.67 33.86
CA ALA A 304 68.77 -29.87 34.46
C ALA A 304 68.70 -28.45 33.88
N VAL A 305 69.84 -27.80 33.61
CA VAL A 305 69.91 -26.48 32.98
C VAL A 305 69.43 -26.55 31.54
N VAL A 306 69.84 -27.57 30.80
CA VAL A 306 69.36 -27.85 29.45
C VAL A 306 67.85 -28.01 29.47
N LEU A 307 67.29 -28.87 30.32
CA LEU A 307 65.84 -29.06 30.44
C LEU A 307 65.07 -27.80 30.85
N ALA A 308 65.60 -27.01 31.80
CA ALA A 308 64.93 -25.82 32.31
C ALA A 308 64.90 -24.65 31.30
N LEU A 309 65.89 -24.57 30.41
CA LEU A 309 65.97 -23.55 29.36
C LEU A 309 65.35 -24.00 28.03
N HIS A 310 64.99 -25.27 27.88
CA HIS A 310 64.27 -25.75 26.71
C HIS A 310 62.77 -25.39 26.80
N SER A 311 62.49 -24.11 26.64
CA SER A 311 61.22 -23.63 26.08
C SER A 311 61.35 -23.63 24.56
N ASN A 312 60.76 -24.63 23.89
CA ASN A 312 60.66 -24.81 22.43
C ASN A 312 61.97 -24.68 21.63
N VAL A 313 62.47 -25.82 21.12
CA VAL A 313 63.51 -25.82 20.09
C VAL A 313 62.90 -25.32 18.78
N GLU A 314 63.09 -24.05 18.45
CA GLU A 314 62.56 -23.50 17.20
C GLU A 314 63.45 -23.80 15.99
N GLU A 315 64.72 -24.18 16.18
CA GLU A 315 65.64 -24.46 15.06
C GLU A 315 66.59 -25.63 15.38
N THR A 316 66.28 -26.79 14.82
CA THR A 316 67.20 -27.93 14.74
C THR A 316 67.88 -27.94 13.37
N ILE A 317 69.19 -28.19 13.35
CA ILE A 317 69.93 -28.36 12.10
C ILE A 317 70.18 -29.85 11.82
N PRO A 318 70.19 -30.28 10.55
CA PRO A 318 70.53 -31.65 10.20
C PRO A 318 72.02 -31.91 10.44
N VAL A 319 72.32 -32.80 11.38
CA VAL A 319 73.70 -33.18 11.75
C VAL A 319 74.00 -34.57 11.22
N ASP A 320 75.12 -34.71 10.47
CA ASP A 320 75.63 -36.01 10.01
C ASP A 320 76.39 -36.71 11.14
N LEU A 321 75.85 -37.85 11.59
CA LEU A 321 76.41 -38.64 12.68
C LEU A 321 77.86 -39.10 12.38
N ARG A 322 78.16 -39.46 11.13
CA ARG A 322 79.52 -39.90 10.75
C ARG A 322 80.52 -38.75 10.86
N ALA A 323 80.14 -37.56 10.41
CA ALA A 323 81.01 -36.39 10.47
C ALA A 323 81.33 -36.02 11.92
N ARG A 324 80.32 -36.05 12.81
CA ARG A 324 80.53 -35.77 14.24
C ARG A 324 81.32 -36.85 14.97
N ALA A 325 81.02 -38.13 14.73
CA ALA A 325 81.77 -39.24 15.31
C ALA A 325 83.25 -39.20 14.92
N THR A 326 83.55 -38.85 13.67
CA THR A 326 84.93 -38.73 13.18
C THR A 326 85.67 -37.54 13.82
N SER A 327 85.01 -36.38 13.94
CA SER A 327 85.58 -35.21 14.59
C SER A 327 85.84 -35.43 16.09
N ALA A 328 84.93 -36.10 16.79
CA ALA A 328 85.11 -36.45 18.19
C ALA A 328 86.28 -37.45 18.38
N TRP A 329 86.38 -38.45 17.50
CA TRP A 329 87.48 -39.42 17.53
C TRP A 329 88.86 -38.78 17.33
N ALA A 330 88.94 -37.72 16.53
CA ALA A 330 90.19 -36.99 16.31
C ALA A 330 90.67 -36.20 17.55
N LEU A 331 89.81 -35.96 18.54
CA LEU A 331 90.17 -35.24 19.77
C LEU A 331 90.70 -36.13 20.90
N VAL A 332 90.64 -37.46 20.75
CA VAL A 332 90.99 -38.40 21.81
C VAL A 332 92.26 -39.17 21.46
N GLU A 333 93.19 -39.30 22.41
CA GLU A 333 94.39 -40.13 22.23
C GLU A 333 93.98 -41.60 22.07
N THR A 334 94.11 -42.11 20.85
CA THR A 334 93.65 -43.43 20.44
C THR A 334 94.86 -44.27 20.07
N GLU A 335 95.55 -44.82 21.08
CA GLU A 335 96.83 -45.52 20.91
C GLU A 335 96.82 -46.53 19.72
N ALA A 336 96.14 -47.67 19.85
CA ALA A 336 96.05 -48.69 18.80
C ALA A 336 94.60 -48.97 18.35
N ALA A 337 93.64 -48.19 18.83
CA ALA A 337 92.23 -48.38 18.52
C ALA A 337 91.88 -47.76 17.15
N THR A 338 90.95 -48.39 16.43
CA THR A 338 90.49 -47.91 15.11
C THR A 338 88.98 -47.69 15.14
N LEU A 339 88.53 -46.51 14.69
CA LEU A 339 87.11 -46.22 14.52
C LEU A 339 86.61 -46.79 13.20
N THR A 340 85.57 -47.62 13.26
CA THR A 340 84.85 -48.11 12.07
C THR A 340 83.39 -47.70 12.18
N VAL A 341 82.91 -46.86 11.25
CA VAL A 341 81.51 -46.42 11.19
C VAL A 341 80.75 -47.27 10.18
N THR A 342 79.99 -48.24 10.68
CA THR A 342 79.29 -49.26 9.90
C THR A 342 78.00 -48.74 9.25
N GLU A 343 77.32 -47.78 9.89
CA GLU A 343 76.09 -47.14 9.41
C GLU A 343 76.13 -45.63 9.70
N THR A 344 75.43 -44.83 8.89
CA THR A 344 75.30 -43.39 9.13
C THR A 344 73.85 -42.96 9.07
N THR A 345 73.51 -41.95 9.84
CA THR A 345 72.22 -41.28 9.79
C THR A 345 72.42 -39.78 9.98
N THR A 346 71.50 -39.00 9.42
CA THR A 346 71.37 -37.57 9.70
C THR A 346 70.18 -37.41 10.62
N PHE A 347 70.37 -36.67 11.70
CA PHE A 347 69.29 -36.35 12.64
C PHE A 347 69.34 -34.88 12.99
N ASP A 348 68.17 -34.36 13.37
CA ASP A 348 67.98 -32.97 13.73
C ASP A 348 68.42 -32.76 15.19
N ALA A 349 69.39 -31.87 15.40
CA ALA A 349 69.93 -31.54 16.71
C ALA A 349 70.10 -30.02 16.89
N THR A 350 70.15 -29.58 18.14
CA THR A 350 70.45 -28.18 18.49
C THR A 350 71.91 -27.87 18.15
N ALA A 351 72.19 -26.63 17.72
CA ALA A 351 73.52 -26.24 17.24
C ALA A 351 74.65 -26.34 18.29
N THR A 352 74.30 -26.53 19.57
CA THR A 352 75.21 -26.51 20.72
C THR A 352 75.51 -27.87 21.36
N SER A 353 74.96 -28.99 20.85
CA SER A 353 75.31 -30.35 21.33
C SER A 353 76.31 -31.09 20.46
#